data_AF-A0A1M5TRP4-F1
#
_entry.id   AF-A0A1M5TRP4-F1
#
_cell.length_a   1.000
_cell.length_b   1.000
_cell.length_c   1.000
_cell.angle_alpha   90.00
_cell.angle_beta   90.00
_cell.angle_gamma   90.00
#
_symmetry.space_group_name_H-M   'P 1'
#
loop_
_entity.id
_entity.type
_entity.pdbx_description
1 polymer ?
#
loop_
_entity_poly.entity_id
_entity_poly.type
_entity_poly.pdbx_seq_one_letter_code
_entity_poly.pdbx_strand_id
1 'polypeptide(L)' 'MDIHILKKQIEDTRTKLNILIKDENAIKNNDEILKLSQKLDILINIYISIKKH' A
#
# COMPACT_ATOMS: atom_id res chain seq x y z
N MET A 1 7.76 -1.79 15.60
CA MET A 1 7.53 -2.54 14.33
C MET A 1 8.86 -2.57 13.61
N ASP A 2 9.33 -3.75 13.19
CA ASP A 2 10.62 -3.88 12.49
C ASP A 2 10.53 -3.19 11.11
N ILE A 3 11.53 -2.38 10.78
CA ILE A 3 11.59 -1.62 9.53
C ILE A 3 11.61 -2.54 8.29
N HIS A 4 12.15 -3.75 8.41
CA HIS A 4 12.12 -4.77 7.36
C HIS A 4 10.69 -5.27 7.11
N ILE A 5 9.93 -5.52 8.18
CA ILE A 5 8.53 -5.96 8.08
C ILE A 5 7.69 -4.85 7.44
N LEU A 6 7.91 -3.60 7.84
CA LEU A 6 7.20 -2.45 7.27
C LEU A 6 7.49 -2.27 5.78
N LYS A 7 8.76 -2.37 5.37
CA LYS A 7 9.15 -2.34 3.95
C LYS A 7 8.43 -3.41 3.14
N LYS A 8 8.43 -4.65 3.64
CA LYS A 8 7.74 -5.76 2.97
C LYS A 8 6.24 -5.49 2.83
N GLN A 9 5.59 -4.98 3.88
CA GLN A 9 4.17 -4.64 3.83
C GLN A 9 3.85 -3.53 2.82
N ILE A 10 4.74 -2.54 2.68
CA ILE A 10 4.62 -1.49 1.65
C ILE A 10 4.72 -2.12 0.25
N GLU A 11 5.69 -2.99 0.01
CA GLU A 11 5.88 -3.66 -1.28
C GLU A 11 4.70 -4.57 -1.64
N ASP A 12 4.22 -5.36 -0.69
CA ASP A 12 3.06 -6.24 -0.86
C ASP A 12 1.80 -5.42 -1.20
N THR A 13 1.58 -4.30 -0.48
CA THR A 13 0.43 -3.42 -0.70
C THR A 13 0.52 -2.72 -2.06
N ARG A 14 1.70 -2.23 -2.46
CA ARG A 14 1.93 -1.66 -3.80
C ARG A 14 1.69 -2.68 -4.90
N THR A 15 2.15 -3.91 -4.72
CA THR A 15 1.98 -4.99 -5.71
C THR A 15 0.50 -5.30 -5.91
N LYS A 16 -0.26 -5.46 -4.83
CA LYS A 16 -1.72 -5.67 -4.90
C LYS A 16 -2.45 -4.51 -5.57
N LEU A 17 -2.11 -3.27 -5.20
CA LEU A 17 -2.70 -2.09 -5.82
C LEU A 17 -2.41 -2.04 -7.33
N ASN A 18 -1.18 -2.33 -7.74
CA ASN A 18 -0.79 -2.35 -9.16
C ASN A 18 -1.54 -3.42 -9.96
N ILE A 19 -1.77 -4.60 -9.37
CA ILE A 19 -2.56 -5.65 -10.02
C ILE A 19 -3.99 -5.17 -10.25
N LEU A 20 -4.62 -4.59 -9.22
CA LEU A 20 -6.01 -4.13 -9.31
C LEU A 20 -6.22 -2.95 -10.27
N ILE A 21 -5.25 -2.03 -10.34
CA ILE A 21 -5.31 -0.88 -11.27
C ILE A 21 -5.09 -1.33 -12.71
N LYS A 22 -4.29 -2.37 -12.94
CA LYS A 22 -4.01 -2.93 -14.27
C LYS A 22 -5.09 -3.89 -14.76
N ASP A 23 -5.97 -4.34 -13.88
CA ASP A 23 -7.10 -5.19 -14.26
C ASP A 23 -8.12 -4.35 -15.05
N GLU A 24 -8.55 -4.85 -16.20
CA GLU A 24 -9.54 -4.17 -17.05
C GLU A 24 -10.91 -3.99 -16.34
N ASN A 25 -11.16 -4.71 -15.24
CA ASN A 25 -12.30 -4.53 -14.34
C ASN A 25 -12.01 -3.58 -13.17
N ALA A 26 -10.98 -2.73 -13.22
CA ALA A 26 -10.64 -1.78 -12.16
C ALA A 26 -11.85 -0.98 -11.65
N ILE A 27 -12.83 -0.70 -12.52
CA ILE A 27 -14.10 -0.02 -12.19
C ILE A 27 -14.91 -0.76 -11.11
N LYS A 28 -14.91 -2.11 -11.10
CA LYS A 28 -15.56 -2.92 -10.04
C LYS A 28 -14.77 -2.95 -8.74
N ASN A 29 -13.46 -2.76 -8.80
CA ASN A 29 -12.57 -2.85 -7.66
C ASN A 29 -12.28 -1.48 -7.03
N ASN A 30 -13.02 -0.42 -7.37
CA ASN A 30 -12.75 0.95 -6.94
C ASN A 30 -12.68 1.09 -5.40
N ASP A 31 -13.59 0.46 -4.66
CA ASP A 31 -13.55 0.46 -3.19
C ASP A 31 -12.31 -0.24 -2.62
N GLU A 32 -11.87 -1.33 -3.25
CA GLU A 32 -10.69 -2.07 -2.82
C GLU A 32 -9.40 -1.31 -3.15
N ILE A 33 -9.34 -0.67 -4.33
CA ILE A 33 -8.27 0.24 -4.73
C ILE A 33 -8.18 1.42 -3.74
N LEU A 34 -9.31 2.01 -3.35
CA LEU A 34 -9.35 3.10 -2.37
C LEU A 34 -8.82 2.64 -1.00
N LYS A 35 -9.25 1.48 -0.51
CA LYS A 35 -8.77 0.94 0.77
C LYS A 35 -7.27 0.63 0.74
N LEU A 36 -6.78 0.05 -0.35
CA LEU A 36 -5.36 -0.29 -0.49
C LEU A 36 -4.49 0.95 -0.64
N SER A 37 -4.97 1.99 -1.33
CA SER A 37 -4.25 3.27 -1.45
C SER A 37 -4.17 4.00 -0.12
N GLN A 38 -5.26 4.06 0.66
CA GLN A 38 -5.25 4.59 2.03
C GLN A 38 -4.30 3.79 2.94
N LYS A 39 -4.35 2.45 2.86
CA LYS A 39 -3.45 1.59 3.63
C LYS A 39 -1.98 1.83 3.28
N LEU A 40 -1.68 1.98 1.99
CA LEU A 40 -0.33 2.27 1.52
C LEU A 40 0.19 3.60 2.08
N ASP A 41 -0.64 4.64 2.06
CA ASP A 41 -0.31 5.96 2.61
C ASP A 41 0.04 5.88 4.10
N ILE A 42 -0.76 5.17 4.89
CA ILE A 42 -0.50 4.92 6.32
C ILE A 42 0.85 4.23 6.52
N LEU A 43 1.13 3.15 5.77
CA LEU A 43 2.40 2.42 5.89
C LEU A 43 3.61 3.30 5.53
N ILE A 44 3.49 4.13 4.48
CA ILE A 44 4.53 5.07 4.09
C ILE A 44 4.76 6.13 5.17
N ASN A 45 3.70 6.68 5.74
CA ASN A 45 3.80 7.67 6.82
C ASN A 45 4.47 7.09 8.07
N ILE A 46 4.13 5.85 8.45
CA ILE A 46 4.81 5.13 9.54
C ILE A 46 6.30 4.95 9.19
N TYR A 47 6.63 4.58 7.95
CA TYR A 47 8.02 4.39 7.52
C TYR A 47 8.82 5.68 7.60
N ILE A 48 8.25 6.79 7.11
CA ILE A 48 8.86 8.12 7.18
C ILE A 48 9.05 8.54 8.65
N SER A 49 8.06 8.31 9.51
CA SER A 49 8.14 8.64 10.93
C SER A 49 9.25 7.88 11.64
N ILE A 50 9.45 6.60 11.32
CA ILE A 50 10.53 5.78 11.87
C ILE A 50 11.90 6.23 11.34
N LYS A 51 11.98 6.67 10.07
CA LYS A 51 13.23 7.13 9.43
C LYS A 51 13.67 8.54 9.86
N LYS A 52 12.75 9.37 10.34
CA LYS A 52 13.01 10.74 10.81
C LYS A 52 13.51 10.79 12.26
N HIS A 53 13.31 9.72 13.02
CA HIS A 53 13.84 9.54 14.38
C HIS A 53 15.05 8.59 14.36
#